data_AF-A0A9J7KKZ1-F1
#
_entry.id   AF-A0A9J7KKZ1-F1
#
_cell.length_a   1.000
_cell.length_b   1.000
_cell.length_c   1.000
_cell.angle_alpha   90.00
_cell.angle_beta   90.00
_cell.angle_gamma   90.00
#
_symmetry.space_group_name_H-M   'P 1'
#
loop_
_entity.id
_entity.type
_entity.pdbx_description
1 polymer ?
#
loop_
_entity_poly.entity_id
_entity_poly.type
_entity_poly.pdbx_seq_one_letter_code
_entity_poly.pdbx_strand_id
1 'polypeptide(L)'
;MSAPAPPVLRGDATLVGQILLDVVKAVRGEAPLLEEALLARFEADVPPRSLSDDELAERLETLTGENSGFLLDMTGKDLKAHETIVRLAHFLIMAANDAAAPRQPIRSSKAGKTAAQAVANLLDPTDEPPRETRRHQFVRPPSASQKGKASPTGGGLKLR
;
A
#
# COMPACT_ATOMS: atom_id res chain seq x y z
N MET A 1 -6.47 -29.07 22.75
CA MET A 1 -6.14 -27.84 22.00
C MET A 1 -7.46 -27.10 21.85
N SER A 2 -7.63 -25.92 22.47
CA SER A 2 -8.85 -25.14 22.30
C SER A 2 -8.97 -24.68 20.86
N ALA A 3 -10.15 -24.78 20.27
CA ALA A 3 -10.41 -24.19 18.96
C ALA A 3 -10.13 -22.68 19.00
N PRO A 4 -9.57 -22.10 17.92
CA PRO A 4 -9.38 -20.65 17.85
C PRO A 4 -10.74 -19.97 17.97
N ALA A 5 -10.79 -18.89 18.76
CA ALA A 5 -12.01 -18.10 18.89
C ALA A 5 -12.40 -17.49 17.52
N PRO A 6 -13.70 -17.39 17.21
CA PRO A 6 -14.15 -16.80 15.96
C PRO A 6 -13.71 -15.33 15.88
N PRO A 7 -13.30 -14.83 14.69
CA PRO A 7 -12.98 -13.43 14.51
C PRO A 7 -14.18 -12.54 14.87
N VAL A 8 -13.95 -11.41 15.54
CA VAL A 8 -15.01 -10.43 15.85
C VAL A 8 -14.64 -9.11 15.20
N LEU A 9 -15.65 -8.40 14.67
CA LEU A 9 -15.47 -7.07 14.09
C LEU A 9 -14.84 -6.12 15.13
N ARG A 10 -13.75 -5.45 14.74
CA ARG A 10 -13.11 -4.46 15.60
C ARG A 10 -13.95 -3.18 15.65
N GLY A 11 -14.03 -2.54 16.81
CA GLY A 11 -14.83 -1.31 16.98
C GLY A 11 -14.38 -0.10 16.14
N ASP A 12 -13.14 -0.12 15.64
CA ASP A 12 -12.58 0.90 14.74
C ASP A 12 -12.59 0.49 13.26
N ALA A 13 -13.12 -0.69 12.93
CA ALA A 13 -13.13 -1.20 11.57
C ALA A 13 -14.33 -0.66 10.77
N THR A 14 -14.04 -0.18 9.56
CA THR A 14 -15.04 0.28 8.59
C THR A 14 -14.54 0.02 7.17
N LEU A 15 -15.46 -0.20 6.25
CA LEU A 15 -15.20 -0.31 4.81
C LEU A 15 -15.87 0.81 4.01
N VAL A 16 -16.36 1.86 4.68
CA VAL A 16 -16.97 3.01 4.01
C VAL A 16 -15.98 3.65 3.03
N GLY A 17 -16.39 3.75 1.77
CA GLY A 17 -15.57 4.29 0.67
C GLY A 17 -14.44 3.37 0.20
N GLN A 18 -14.39 2.11 0.65
CA GLN A 18 -13.42 1.12 0.17
C GLN A 18 -13.95 0.37 -1.06
N ILE A 19 -13.03 -0.13 -1.89
CA ILE A 19 -13.37 -0.94 -3.07
C ILE A 19 -13.64 -2.38 -2.62
N LEU A 20 -14.88 -2.83 -2.74
CA LEU A 20 -15.34 -4.15 -2.24
C LEU A 20 -15.24 -5.29 -3.27
N LEU A 21 -14.67 -5.04 -4.45
CA LEU A 21 -14.68 -6.01 -5.55
C LEU A 21 -13.98 -7.33 -5.18
N ASP A 22 -12.91 -7.29 -4.39
CA ASP A 22 -12.20 -8.51 -3.99
C ASP A 22 -12.99 -9.33 -2.96
N VAL A 23 -13.80 -8.66 -2.13
CA VAL A 23 -14.75 -9.33 -1.23
C VAL A 23 -15.82 -10.05 -2.04
N VAL A 24 -16.42 -9.37 -3.03
CA VAL A 24 -17.44 -9.97 -3.91
C VAL A 24 -16.89 -11.20 -4.63
N LYS A 25 -15.65 -11.14 -5.12
CA LYS A 25 -14.97 -12.29 -5.74
C LYS A 25 -14.77 -13.45 -4.75
N ALA A 26 -14.40 -13.15 -3.50
CA ALA A 26 -14.24 -14.17 -2.46
C ALA A 26 -15.57 -14.87 -2.12
N VAL A 27 -16.67 -14.11 -2.09
CA VAL A 27 -18.02 -14.66 -1.91
C VAL A 27 -18.41 -15.55 -3.09
N ARG A 28 -18.15 -15.11 -4.33
CA ARG A 28 -18.39 -15.88 -5.57
C ARG A 28 -17.70 -17.23 -5.61
N GLY A 29 -16.55 -17.38 -4.94
CA GLY A 29 -15.76 -18.60 -4.95
C GLY A 29 -16.55 -19.86 -4.59
N GLU A 30 -16.06 -21.00 -5.06
CA GLU A 30 -16.68 -22.32 -4.82
C GLU A 30 -16.39 -22.89 -3.42
N ALA A 31 -15.56 -22.20 -2.63
CA ALA A 31 -15.25 -22.66 -1.28
C ALA A 31 -16.55 -22.91 -0.48
N PRO A 32 -16.67 -24.03 0.23
CA PRO A 32 -17.83 -24.30 1.06
C PRO A 32 -17.95 -23.24 2.15
N LEU A 33 -19.18 -23.00 2.62
CA LEU A 33 -19.40 -22.10 3.73
C LEU A 33 -18.75 -22.68 4.99
N LEU A 34 -18.08 -21.83 5.76
CA LEU A 34 -17.36 -22.25 6.96
C LEU A 34 -18.32 -22.73 8.05
N GLU A 35 -17.85 -23.62 8.92
CA GLU A 35 -18.59 -24.00 10.12
C GLU A 35 -18.85 -22.78 11.01
N GLU A 36 -19.95 -22.79 11.75
CA GLU A 36 -20.38 -21.66 12.61
C GLU A 36 -19.28 -21.17 13.57
N ALA A 37 -18.46 -22.10 14.08
CA ALA A 37 -17.36 -21.81 14.99
C ALA A 37 -16.23 -20.97 14.36
N LEU A 38 -16.15 -20.95 13.01
CA LEU A 38 -15.14 -20.24 12.24
C LEU A 38 -15.69 -18.97 11.58
N LEU A 39 -17.01 -18.75 11.63
CA LEU A 39 -17.60 -17.56 11.05
C LEU A 39 -17.25 -16.32 11.88
N ALA A 40 -16.69 -15.32 11.22
CA ALA A 40 -16.52 -13.99 11.76
C ALA A 40 -17.86 -13.39 12.21
N ARG A 41 -17.85 -12.68 13.34
CA ARG A 41 -19.04 -12.16 14.01
C ARG A 41 -18.99 -10.65 14.14
N PHE A 42 -20.15 -10.00 14.11
CA PHE A 42 -20.25 -8.59 14.47
C PHE A 42 -20.02 -8.38 15.97
N GLU A 43 -20.57 -9.28 16.79
CA GLU A 43 -20.46 -9.28 18.25
C GLU A 43 -20.04 -10.67 18.70
N ALA A 44 -19.24 -10.76 19.78
CA ALA A 44 -18.67 -12.02 20.23
C ALA A 44 -19.73 -13.09 20.54
N ASP A 45 -20.83 -12.67 21.15
CA ASP A 45 -21.88 -13.56 21.66
C ASP A 45 -23.01 -13.84 20.66
N VAL A 46 -22.98 -13.21 19.48
CA VAL A 46 -24.06 -13.29 18.48
C VAL A 46 -23.58 -14.07 17.25
N PRO A 47 -24.04 -15.33 17.07
CA PRO A 47 -23.71 -16.13 15.89
C PRO A 47 -24.32 -15.50 14.62
N PRO A 48 -23.58 -15.38 13.51
CA PRO A 48 -24.08 -14.75 12.28
C PRO A 48 -25.35 -15.40 11.72
N ARG A 49 -25.51 -16.72 11.84
CA ARG A 49 -26.70 -17.44 11.36
C ARG A 49 -27.94 -17.27 12.24
N SER A 50 -27.79 -16.64 13.41
CA SER A 50 -28.93 -16.34 14.28
C SER A 50 -29.60 -15.00 13.95
N LEU A 51 -28.92 -14.16 13.17
CA LEU A 51 -29.44 -12.88 12.72
C LEU A 51 -30.37 -13.08 11.53
N SER A 52 -31.43 -12.29 11.46
CA SER A 52 -32.29 -12.22 10.28
C SER A 52 -31.55 -11.58 9.09
N ASP A 53 -32.06 -11.81 7.87
CA ASP A 53 -31.51 -11.18 6.66
C ASP A 53 -31.54 -9.65 6.76
N ASP A 54 -32.59 -9.08 7.36
CA ASP A 54 -32.74 -7.64 7.55
C ASP A 54 -31.71 -7.09 8.55
N GLU A 55 -31.46 -7.78 9.66
CA GLU A 55 -30.43 -7.38 10.64
C GLU A 55 -29.03 -7.48 10.05
N LEU A 56 -28.77 -8.53 9.25
CA LEU A 56 -27.51 -8.66 8.52
C LEU A 56 -27.37 -7.52 7.50
N ALA A 57 -28.41 -7.22 6.73
CA ALA A 57 -28.41 -6.14 5.76
C ALA A 57 -28.07 -4.78 6.41
N GLU A 58 -28.75 -4.42 7.50
CA GLU A 58 -28.50 -3.15 8.22
C GLU A 58 -27.06 -3.06 8.75
N ARG A 59 -26.55 -4.15 9.34
CA ARG A 59 -25.17 -4.20 9.85
C ARG A 59 -24.14 -4.12 8.73
N LEU A 60 -24.40 -4.77 7.59
CA LEU A 60 -23.54 -4.71 6.41
C LEU A 60 -23.51 -3.30 5.82
N GLU A 61 -24.67 -2.65 5.68
CA GLU A 61 -24.80 -1.27 5.18
C GLU A 61 -24.10 -0.27 6.10
N THR A 62 -24.18 -0.48 7.42
CA THR A 62 -23.42 0.33 8.39
C THR A 62 -21.91 0.14 8.23
N LEU A 63 -21.46 -1.10 7.97
CA LEU A 63 -20.04 -1.43 7.83
C LEU A 63 -19.43 -0.88 6.53
N THR A 64 -20.18 -0.93 5.43
CA THR A 64 -19.69 -0.63 4.07
C THR A 64 -20.11 0.72 3.53
N GLY A 65 -21.21 1.30 4.03
CA GLY A 65 -21.88 2.44 3.41
C GLY A 65 -22.56 2.14 2.08
N GLU A 66 -22.63 0.86 1.69
CA GLU A 66 -23.16 0.39 0.40
C GLU A 66 -24.40 -0.48 0.63
N ASN A 67 -25.38 -0.40 -0.27
CA ASN A 67 -26.59 -1.21 -0.19
C ASN A 67 -26.26 -2.71 -0.22
N SER A 68 -26.73 -3.45 0.78
CA SER A 68 -26.44 -4.88 0.95
C SER A 68 -26.98 -5.73 -0.20
N GLY A 69 -28.18 -5.42 -0.70
CA GLY A 69 -28.78 -6.07 -1.87
C GLY A 69 -27.93 -5.94 -3.12
N PHE A 70 -27.41 -4.75 -3.40
CA PHE A 70 -26.48 -4.52 -4.52
C PHE A 70 -25.20 -5.36 -4.41
N LEU A 71 -24.62 -5.47 -3.21
CA LEU A 71 -23.43 -6.31 -2.99
C LEU A 71 -23.74 -7.79 -3.25
N LEU A 72 -24.91 -8.25 -2.79
CA LEU A 72 -25.38 -9.63 -3.00
C LEU A 72 -25.63 -9.92 -4.48
N ASP A 73 -26.28 -9.01 -5.20
CA ASP A 73 -26.51 -9.10 -6.65
C ASP A 73 -25.20 -9.29 -7.41
N MET A 74 -24.17 -8.52 -7.03
CA MET A 74 -22.85 -8.66 -7.62
C MET A 74 -22.21 -10.02 -7.36
N THR A 75 -22.62 -10.78 -6.34
CA THR A 75 -22.09 -12.14 -6.13
C THR A 75 -22.63 -13.14 -7.13
N GLY A 76 -23.78 -12.88 -7.78
CA GLY A 76 -24.43 -13.84 -8.67
C GLY A 76 -24.82 -15.16 -8.00
N LYS A 77 -24.77 -15.26 -6.67
CA LYS A 77 -25.32 -16.38 -5.89
C LYS A 77 -26.80 -16.14 -5.65
N ASP A 78 -27.51 -17.21 -5.28
CA ASP A 78 -28.91 -17.11 -4.92
C ASP A 78 -29.09 -16.15 -3.74
N LEU A 79 -29.79 -15.04 -4.01
CA LEU A 79 -30.09 -13.97 -3.05
C LEU A 79 -31.07 -14.43 -1.96
N LYS A 80 -31.80 -15.53 -2.20
CA LYS A 80 -32.76 -16.08 -1.25
C LYS A 80 -32.15 -17.09 -0.28
N ALA A 81 -30.89 -17.47 -0.48
CA ALA A 81 -30.18 -18.29 0.48
C ALA A 81 -29.61 -17.38 1.58
N HIS A 82 -30.18 -17.47 2.79
CA HIS A 82 -29.65 -16.86 4.02
C HIS A 82 -28.13 -17.08 4.17
N GLU A 83 -27.64 -18.24 3.75
CA GLU A 83 -26.23 -18.59 3.72
C GLU A 83 -25.36 -17.63 2.86
N THR A 84 -25.91 -17.03 1.81
CA THR A 84 -25.19 -16.06 0.96
C THR A 84 -24.91 -14.77 1.72
N ILE A 85 -25.88 -14.24 2.46
CA ILE A 85 -25.69 -13.01 3.24
C ILE A 85 -24.80 -13.24 4.45
N VAL A 86 -24.89 -14.41 5.09
CA VAL A 86 -23.94 -14.83 6.15
C VAL A 86 -22.52 -14.92 5.61
N ARG A 87 -22.34 -15.48 4.42
CA ARG A 87 -21.03 -15.54 3.75
C ARG A 87 -20.49 -14.15 3.42
N LEU A 88 -21.34 -13.26 2.91
CA LEU A 88 -20.95 -11.88 2.62
C LEU A 88 -20.50 -11.17 3.90
N ALA A 89 -21.25 -11.32 5.00
CA ALA A 89 -20.91 -10.77 6.31
C ALA A 89 -19.54 -11.28 6.79
N HIS A 90 -19.29 -12.59 6.67
CA HIS A 90 -17.99 -13.17 7.03
C HIS A 90 -16.82 -12.46 6.33
N PHE A 91 -16.87 -12.36 5.00
CA PHE A 91 -15.76 -11.77 4.24
C PHE A 91 -15.63 -10.27 4.46
N LEU A 92 -16.74 -9.55 4.66
CA LEU A 92 -16.69 -8.12 4.97
C LEU A 92 -16.09 -7.84 6.34
N ILE A 93 -16.43 -8.62 7.37
CA ILE A 93 -15.83 -8.47 8.70
C ILE A 93 -14.32 -8.75 8.65
N MET A 94 -13.91 -9.81 7.95
CA MET A 94 -12.49 -10.13 7.74
C MET A 94 -11.76 -8.97 7.04
N ALA A 95 -12.31 -8.48 5.93
CA ALA A 95 -11.72 -7.37 5.18
C ALA A 95 -11.67 -6.07 6.00
N ALA A 96 -12.69 -5.76 6.79
CA ALA A 96 -12.73 -4.59 7.65
C ALA A 96 -11.66 -4.67 8.75
N ASN A 97 -11.52 -5.83 9.38
CA ASN A 97 -10.49 -6.07 10.39
C ASN A 97 -9.08 -5.95 9.82
N ASP A 98 -8.85 -6.49 8.61
CA ASP A 98 -7.58 -6.38 7.90
C ASP A 98 -7.27 -4.94 7.49
N ALA A 99 -8.29 -4.16 7.07
CA ALA A 99 -8.14 -2.76 6.73
C ALA A 99 -7.79 -1.89 7.95
N ALA A 100 -8.37 -2.20 9.11
CA ALA A 100 -8.10 -1.54 10.39
C ALA A 100 -6.79 -2.03 11.05
N ALA A 101 -6.20 -3.13 10.59
CA ALA A 101 -4.97 -3.66 11.16
C ALA A 101 -3.83 -2.63 10.97
N PRO A 102 -2.97 -2.40 11.99
CA PRO A 102 -1.83 -1.52 11.85
C PRO A 102 -0.94 -2.02 10.73
N ARG A 103 -0.97 -1.34 9.57
CA ARG A 103 0.01 -1.56 8.51
C ARG A 103 1.36 -1.17 9.10
N GLN A 104 2.15 -2.14 9.55
CA GLN A 104 3.53 -1.85 9.91
C GLN A 104 4.14 -1.17 8.70
N PRO A 105 4.68 0.07 8.85
CA PRO A 105 5.38 0.69 7.75
C PRO A 105 6.42 -0.33 7.32
N ILE A 106 6.37 -0.75 6.05
CA ILE A 106 7.44 -1.51 5.44
C ILE A 106 8.66 -0.63 5.70
N ARG A 107 9.46 -0.98 6.73
CA ARG A 107 10.71 -0.28 6.97
C ARG A 107 11.42 -0.47 5.66
N SER A 108 11.60 0.62 4.92
CA SER A 108 12.40 0.64 3.70
C SER A 108 13.80 0.26 4.15
N SER A 109 14.04 -1.04 4.29
CA SER A 109 15.33 -1.56 4.69
C SER A 109 16.28 -1.09 3.60
N LYS A 110 17.40 -0.50 4.00
CA LYS A 110 18.45 -0.07 3.07
C LYS A 110 18.81 -1.19 2.08
N ALA A 111 18.59 -2.46 2.45
CA ALA A 111 18.71 -3.63 1.57
C ALA A 111 17.85 -3.53 0.28
N GLY A 112 16.59 -3.08 0.36
CA GLY A 112 15.69 -2.99 -0.80
C GLY A 112 16.11 -1.91 -1.80
N LYS A 113 16.62 -0.77 -1.32
CA LYS A 113 17.23 0.27 -2.17
C LYS A 113 18.50 -0.21 -2.87
N THR A 114 19.26 -1.10 -2.21
CA THR A 114 20.52 -1.63 -2.76
C THR A 114 20.26 -2.60 -3.91
N ALA A 115 19.21 -3.42 -3.83
CA ALA A 115 18.84 -4.34 -4.92
C ALA A 115 18.32 -3.59 -6.17
N ALA A 116 17.46 -2.58 -5.99
CA ALA A 116 16.98 -1.77 -7.11
C ALA A 116 18.11 -0.95 -7.77
N GLN A 117 19.05 -0.43 -6.98
CA GLN A 117 20.24 0.27 -7.48
C GLN A 117 21.21 -0.69 -8.20
N ALA A 118 21.35 -1.93 -7.72
CA ALA A 118 22.20 -2.93 -8.36
C ALA A 118 21.68 -3.36 -9.74
N VAL A 119 20.36 -3.43 -9.92
CA VAL A 119 19.74 -3.71 -11.23
C VAL A 119 19.87 -2.50 -12.17
N ALA A 120 19.73 -1.27 -11.65
CA ALA A 120 19.96 -0.06 -12.44
C ALA A 120 21.40 0.05 -12.97
N ASN A 121 22.40 -0.33 -12.16
CA ASN A 121 23.80 -0.36 -12.59
C ASN A 121 24.13 -1.51 -13.57
N LEU A 122 23.29 -2.54 -13.67
CA LEU A 122 23.47 -3.68 -14.59
C LEU A 122 22.88 -3.41 -15.98
N LEU A 123 22.00 -2.41 -16.10
CA LEU A 123 21.29 -2.05 -17.32
C LEU A 123 21.89 -0.80 -18.00
N ASP A 124 22.99 -0.26 -17.48
CA ASP A 124 23.71 0.86 -18.07
C ASP A 124 24.82 0.31 -18.99
N PRO A 125 24.64 0.29 -20.33
CA PRO A 125 25.64 -0.22 -21.25
C PRO A 125 26.61 0.91 -21.59
N THR A 126 27.43 1.31 -20.62
CA THR A 126 28.60 2.14 -20.92
C THR A 126 29.84 1.46 -20.35
N ASP A 127 30.36 0.56 -21.16
CA ASP A 127 31.67 -0.07 -21.01
C ASP A 127 32.75 1.01 -21.27
N GLU A 128 33.19 1.70 -20.22
CA GLU A 128 34.52 2.30 -20.20
C GLU A 128 35.30 1.72 -19.01
N PRO A 129 36.46 1.07 -19.23
CA PRO A 129 37.26 0.53 -18.14
C PRO A 129 37.87 1.67 -17.30
N PRO A 130 38.11 1.46 -16.00
CA PRO A 130 38.64 2.50 -15.13
C PRO A 130 40.05 2.90 -15.58
N ARG A 131 40.19 4.15 -16.06
CA ARG A 131 41.51 4.75 -16.31
C ARG A 131 42.28 4.81 -15.00
N GLU A 132 43.35 4.05 -14.95
CA GLU A 132 44.42 4.11 -13.96
C GLU A 132 44.79 5.58 -13.68
N THR A 133 44.51 6.04 -12.46
CA THR A 133 44.88 7.39 -12.05
C THR A 133 46.38 7.42 -11.80
N ARG A 134 47.16 7.58 -12.88
CA ARG A 134 48.60 7.86 -12.82
C ARG A 134 48.77 9.18 -12.07
N ARG A 135 49.14 9.08 -10.78
CA ARG A 135 49.52 10.22 -9.93
C ARG A 135 50.76 10.90 -10.53
N HIS A 136 50.55 11.81 -11.47
CA HIS A 136 51.55 12.83 -11.75
C HIS A 136 51.47 13.88 -10.64
N GLN A 137 52.46 13.82 -9.75
CA GLN A 137 52.77 14.87 -8.79
C GLN A 137 52.93 16.19 -9.55
N PHE A 138 51.93 17.06 -9.48
CA PHE A 138 52.14 18.48 -9.77
C PHE A 138 52.66 19.14 -8.50
N VAL A 139 53.97 19.34 -8.49
CA VAL A 139 54.69 20.15 -7.51
C VAL A 139 54.16 21.58 -7.60
N ARG A 140 53.69 22.11 -6.47
CA ARG A 140 53.33 23.53 -6.28
C ARG A 140 54.53 24.43 -6.63
N PRO A 141 54.36 25.52 -7.38
CA PRO A 141 55.24 26.66 -7.24
C PRO A 141 54.73 27.60 -6.12
N PRO A 142 55.64 28.29 -5.42
CA PRO A 142 55.30 29.16 -4.29
C PRO A 142 54.79 30.54 -4.75
N SER A 143 54.18 31.21 -3.77
CA SER A 143 53.54 32.52 -3.86
C SER A 143 54.53 33.69 -3.96
N ALA A 144 54.06 34.76 -4.62
CA ALA A 144 54.38 36.19 -4.46
C ALA A 144 55.79 36.74 -4.77
N SER A 145 55.87 37.64 -5.77
CA SER A 145 56.38 39.02 -5.60
C SER A 145 56.31 39.89 -6.86
N GLN A 146 55.53 40.96 -6.76
CA GLN A 146 55.88 42.37 -7.02
C GLN A 146 56.42 42.87 -8.39
N LYS A 147 55.87 44.06 -8.72
CA LYS A 147 56.41 45.19 -9.52
C LYS A 147 56.26 45.17 -11.05
N GLY A 148 55.50 46.17 -11.51
CA GLY A 148 56.04 47.12 -12.50
C GLY A 148 55.19 47.39 -13.74
N LYS A 149 54.41 48.47 -13.68
CA LYS A 149 54.10 49.47 -14.72
C LYS A 149 54.17 49.04 -16.22
N ALA A 150 53.06 49.23 -16.94
CA ALA A 150 52.87 50.39 -17.83
C ALA A 150 51.56 50.25 -18.63
N SER A 151 50.65 51.22 -18.50
CA SER A 151 49.70 51.58 -19.58
C SER A 151 50.46 52.36 -20.66
N PRO A 152 49.95 52.44 -21.91
CA PRO A 152 49.17 53.65 -22.21
C PRO A 152 48.07 53.54 -23.30
N THR A 153 47.08 54.42 -23.14
CA THR A 153 46.31 55.24 -24.12
C THR A 153 45.48 54.65 -25.27
N GLY A 154 44.23 55.15 -25.29
CA GLY A 154 43.42 55.48 -26.47
C GLY A 154 42.02 54.86 -26.37
N GLY A 155 40.89 55.56 -26.31
CA GLY A 155 40.54 56.95 -26.55
C GLY A 155 39.08 56.94 -27.06
N GLY A 156 38.17 57.64 -26.39
CA GLY A 156 36.75 57.65 -26.77
C GLY A 156 36.00 58.79 -26.09
N LEU A 157 36.05 59.97 -26.72
CA LEU A 157 35.44 61.21 -26.27
C LEU A 157 33.94 61.30 -26.63
N LYS A 158 33.17 61.70 -25.60
CA LYS A 158 32.06 62.68 -25.54
C LYS A 158 30.88 62.64 -26.52
N LEU A 159 29.73 62.37 -25.88
CA LEU A 159 28.44 63.06 -25.89
C LEU A 159 28.42 64.52 -26.39
N ARG A 160 27.35 64.84 -27.13
CA ARG A 160 26.64 66.12 -27.07
C ARG A 160 25.21 65.86 -26.63
#